data_AF-A0A427Y836-F1
#
_entry.id   AF-A0A427Y836-F1
#
_cell.length_a   1.000
_cell.length_b   1.000
_cell.length_c   1.000
_cell.angle_alpha   90.00
_cell.angle_beta   90.00
_cell.angle_gamma   90.00
#
_symmetry.space_group_name_H-M   'P 1'
#
loop_
_entity.id
_entity.type
_entity.pdbx_description
1 polymer ?
#
loop_
_entity_poly.entity_id
_entity_poly.type
_entity_poly.pdbx_seq_one_letter_code
_entity_poly.pdbx_strand_id
1 'polypeptide(L)'
;MTASGPSSSSKGKGRAESDGNETFTEEERLAKEARQRSFERSLAGPSVGKAGLVRDQTEINRVIAEASKGSKFYTNQVRKDEVLTKKIAWFQAKRDSLMKDAQLDRLQAEADRILMEVEATRDMSQSIVHVDMDAFYASVETKRDPSLKGKAFGVGGGVLTTASYEARTYGVRSGMAEFVARKLCPHLIVVSNNFDLYIDASKSVREVLMQVRPGQTTLLRSQYDENLMMASLDEGYLK
;
A
#
# COMPACT_ATOMS: atom_id res chain seq x y z
N MET A 1 -17.23 69.49 -21.86
CA MET A 1 -16.15 69.89 -22.79
C MET A 1 -15.11 70.66 -21.98
N THR A 2 -13.83 70.28 -22.15
CA THR A 2 -12.56 70.97 -21.77
C THR A 2 -12.33 71.29 -20.29
N ALA A 3 -11.39 70.57 -19.65
CA ALA A 3 -10.03 71.05 -19.24
C ALA A 3 -10.08 71.78 -17.88
N SER A 4 -9.18 71.61 -16.89
CA SER A 4 -7.77 71.23 -16.84
C SER A 4 -7.42 71.08 -15.34
N GLY A 5 -6.54 70.16 -14.96
CA GLY A 5 -6.03 70.01 -13.59
C GLY A 5 -4.53 69.70 -13.57
N PRO A 6 -3.77 70.15 -12.56
CA PRO A 6 -2.36 70.46 -12.72
C PRO A 6 -1.38 69.39 -12.20
N SER A 7 -0.14 69.69 -12.55
CA SER A 7 1.17 69.07 -12.31
C SER A 7 1.54 68.63 -10.88
N SER A 8 2.33 67.53 -10.84
CA SER A 8 3.57 67.27 -10.05
C SER A 8 3.49 67.34 -8.51
N SER A 9 4.02 66.41 -7.71
CA SER A 9 5.35 65.81 -7.78
C SER A 9 5.54 64.73 -6.68
N SER A 10 6.29 63.69 -7.04
CA SER A 10 7.12 62.76 -6.24
C SER A 10 6.95 62.64 -4.71
N LYS A 11 6.79 61.39 -4.25
CA LYS A 11 7.77 60.72 -3.37
C LYS A 11 7.47 59.22 -3.30
N GLY A 12 8.39 58.43 -3.84
CA GLY A 12 8.39 56.98 -3.67
C GLY A 12 8.66 56.60 -2.21
N LYS A 13 7.90 55.63 -1.71
CA LYS A 13 8.26 54.82 -0.56
C LYS A 13 8.19 53.37 -1.01
N GLY A 14 9.36 52.80 -1.29
CA GLY A 14 9.52 51.36 -1.43
C GLY A 14 9.10 50.70 -0.12
N ARG A 15 8.11 49.83 -0.20
CA ARG A 15 7.73 48.94 0.90
C ARG A 15 8.61 47.70 0.71
N ALA A 16 9.72 47.65 1.45
CA ALA A 16 10.45 46.41 1.63
C ALA A 16 9.52 45.48 2.42
N GLU A 17 8.93 44.52 1.73
CA GLU A 17 8.38 43.33 2.37
C GLU A 17 9.57 42.58 2.96
N SER A 18 9.67 42.63 4.30
CA SER A 18 10.57 41.79 5.06
C SER A 18 10.04 40.36 4.96
N ASP A 19 10.61 39.58 4.04
CA ASP A 19 10.51 38.13 4.08
C ASP A 19 11.11 37.67 5.42
N GLY A 20 10.22 37.39 6.37
CA GLY A 20 10.55 36.81 7.65
C GLY A 20 11.08 35.40 7.42
N ASN A 21 12.40 35.28 7.24
CA ASN A 21 13.09 34.01 7.28
C ASN A 21 13.15 33.57 8.76
N GLU A 22 12.07 32.97 9.25
CA GLU A 22 12.05 32.30 10.55
C GLU A 22 13.03 31.12 10.50
N THR A 23 14.19 31.31 11.14
CA THR A 23 15.17 30.24 11.34
C THR A 23 14.63 29.24 12.36
N PHE A 24 14.03 28.15 11.86
CA PHE A 24 13.64 27.00 12.68
C PHE A 24 14.85 26.43 13.42
N THR A 25 14.63 25.99 14.66
CA THR A 25 15.64 25.22 15.40
C THR A 25 15.89 23.87 14.72
N GLU A 26 17.06 23.27 14.97
CA GLU A 26 17.41 21.97 14.37
C GLU A 26 16.43 20.87 14.77
N GLU A 27 15.93 20.91 16.02
CA GLU A 27 14.92 19.97 16.51
C GLU A 27 13.59 20.10 15.77
N GLU A 28 13.13 21.34 15.53
CA GLU A 28 11.89 21.59 14.78
C GLU A 28 12.02 21.14 13.32
N ARG A 29 13.20 21.35 12.72
CA ARG A 29 13.50 20.88 11.36
C ARG A 29 13.41 19.35 11.27
N LEU A 30 14.07 18.64 12.19
CA LEU A 30 14.05 17.18 12.24
C LEU A 30 12.65 16.63 12.49
N ALA A 31 11.87 17.25 13.39
CA ALA A 31 10.49 16.85 13.66
C ALA A 31 9.58 17.04 12.44
N LYS A 32 9.74 18.15 11.72
CA LYS A 32 8.99 18.44 10.48
C LYS A 32 9.35 17.43 9.37
N GLU A 33 10.62 17.11 9.21
CA GLU A 33 11.07 16.07 8.27
C GLU A 33 10.54 14.69 8.63
N ALA A 34 10.57 14.31 9.91
CA ALA A 34 10.04 13.03 10.37
C ALA A 34 8.53 12.91 10.10
N ARG A 35 7.78 13.98 10.36
CA ARG A 35 6.34 14.05 10.05
C ARG A 35 6.09 13.93 8.54
N GLN A 36 6.88 14.63 7.73
CA GLN A 36 6.79 14.56 6.28
C GLN A 36 7.05 13.13 5.77
N ARG A 37 8.13 12.48 6.22
CA ARG A 37 8.44 11.09 5.87
C ARG A 37 7.33 10.11 6.28
N SER A 38 6.75 10.31 7.48
CA SER A 38 5.62 9.50 7.96
C SER A 38 4.41 9.64 7.03
N PHE A 39 4.08 10.86 6.62
CA PHE A 39 2.98 11.11 5.70
C PHE A 39 3.23 10.51 4.31
N GLU A 40 4.43 10.68 3.76
CA GLU A 40 4.83 10.11 2.46
C GLU A 40 4.70 8.58 2.45
N ARG A 41 5.12 7.92 3.55
CA ARG A 41 4.95 6.48 3.72
C ARG A 41 3.47 6.07 3.80
N SER A 42 2.63 6.87 4.46
CA SER A 42 1.18 6.64 4.51
C SER A 42 0.54 6.78 3.12
N LEU A 43 0.94 7.83 2.39
CA LEU A 43 0.45 8.13 1.04
C LEU A 43 0.82 7.06 0.00
N ALA A 44 1.96 6.40 0.20
CA ALA A 44 2.47 5.31 -0.62
C ALA A 44 1.51 4.08 -0.68
N GLY A 45 0.57 3.98 0.28
CA GLY A 45 -0.50 3.00 0.28
C GLY A 45 -0.13 1.62 0.83
N PRO A 46 -1.10 0.68 0.89
CA PRO A 46 -0.94 -0.60 1.59
C PRO A 46 0.00 -1.58 0.88
N SER A 47 0.26 -1.40 -0.42
CA SER A 47 1.05 -2.33 -1.23
C SER A 47 2.56 -2.12 -1.12
N VAL A 48 3.05 -1.28 -0.20
CA VAL A 48 4.50 -1.00 -0.01
C VAL A 48 5.31 -2.22 0.44
N GLY A 49 4.67 -3.26 0.99
CA GLY A 49 5.34 -4.48 1.44
C GLY A 49 5.38 -5.62 0.42
N LYS A 50 4.91 -5.42 -0.81
CA LYS A 50 4.81 -6.50 -1.81
C LYS A 50 6.18 -7.06 -2.20
N ALA A 51 6.22 -8.38 -2.43
CA ALA A 51 7.40 -9.07 -2.92
C ALA A 51 7.91 -8.46 -4.24
N GLY A 52 9.23 -8.35 -4.39
CA GLY A 52 9.87 -7.75 -5.57
C GLY A 52 10.01 -6.22 -5.55
N LEU A 53 9.57 -5.55 -4.50
CA LEU A 53 9.85 -4.11 -4.29
C LEU A 53 11.26 -3.90 -3.70
N VAL A 54 11.83 -2.72 -3.96
CA VAL A 54 13.08 -2.28 -3.34
C VAL A 54 12.90 -2.10 -1.83
N ARG A 55 13.95 -2.44 -1.05
CA ARG A 55 13.93 -2.34 0.41
C ARG A 55 13.81 -0.90 0.90
N ASP A 56 14.62 0.00 0.35
CA ASP A 56 14.47 1.44 0.58
C ASP A 56 13.50 2.04 -0.44
N GLN A 57 12.43 2.65 0.05
CA GLN A 57 11.39 3.28 -0.75
C GLN A 57 11.29 4.78 -0.51
N THR A 58 12.29 5.39 0.14
CA THR A 58 12.26 6.82 0.48
C THR A 58 12.09 7.68 -0.77
N GLU A 59 12.91 7.44 -1.80
CA GLU A 59 12.82 8.17 -3.07
C GLU A 59 11.51 7.87 -3.82
N ILE A 60 11.09 6.60 -3.86
CA ILE A 60 9.83 6.19 -4.48
C ILE A 60 8.64 6.92 -3.83
N ASN A 61 8.59 6.98 -2.50
CA ASN A 61 7.51 7.63 -1.76
C ASN A 61 7.50 9.13 -2.00
N ARG A 62 8.68 9.76 -2.11
CA ARG A 62 8.80 11.17 -2.47
C ARG A 62 8.26 11.45 -3.87
N VAL A 63 8.63 10.64 -4.87
CA VAL A 63 8.11 10.79 -6.24
C VAL A 63 6.59 10.60 -6.27
N ILE A 64 6.05 9.64 -5.52
CA ILE A 64 4.60 9.44 -5.39
C ILE A 64 3.94 10.69 -4.78
N ALA A 65 4.51 11.25 -3.72
CA ALA A 65 3.98 12.44 -3.06
C ALA A 65 4.01 13.67 -3.98
N GLU A 66 5.11 13.90 -4.67
CA GLU A 66 5.27 14.97 -5.65
C GLU A 66 4.29 14.82 -6.82
N ALA A 67 4.17 13.62 -7.39
CA ALA A 67 3.23 13.33 -8.47
C ALA A 67 1.76 13.49 -8.04
N SER A 68 1.45 13.24 -6.76
CA SER A 68 0.09 13.33 -6.24
C SER A 68 -0.32 14.75 -5.81
N LYS A 69 0.66 15.63 -5.59
CA LYS A 69 0.44 16.97 -5.02
C LYS A 69 -0.55 17.79 -5.86
N GLY A 70 -1.48 18.45 -5.19
CA GLY A 70 -2.53 19.26 -5.84
C GLY A 70 -3.76 18.49 -6.32
N SER A 71 -3.77 17.15 -6.24
CA SER A 71 -4.96 16.35 -6.55
C SER A 71 -5.99 16.37 -5.41
N LYS A 72 -7.27 16.14 -5.73
CA LYS A 72 -8.33 15.92 -4.72
C LYS A 72 -8.01 14.74 -3.79
N PHE A 73 -7.36 13.70 -4.33
CA PHE A 73 -6.89 12.55 -3.56
C PHE A 73 -5.87 12.99 -2.50
N TYR A 74 -4.86 13.76 -2.88
CA TYR A 74 -3.82 14.25 -1.98
C TYR A 74 -4.42 15.10 -0.85
N THR A 75 -5.31 16.05 -1.16
CA THR A 75 -5.98 16.87 -0.14
C THR A 75 -6.78 16.02 0.84
N ASN A 76 -7.46 14.97 0.35
CA ASN A 76 -8.17 14.04 1.23
C ASN A 76 -7.21 13.20 2.09
N GLN A 77 -6.04 12.83 1.57
CA GLN A 77 -5.02 12.10 2.35
C GLN A 77 -4.41 12.98 3.44
N VAL A 78 -4.11 14.25 3.16
CA VAL A 78 -3.68 15.22 4.18
C VAL A 78 -4.72 15.32 5.30
N ARG A 79 -6.01 15.48 4.94
CA ARG A 79 -7.09 15.53 5.93
C ARG A 79 -7.19 14.23 6.76
N LYS A 80 -7.05 13.06 6.12
CA LYS A 80 -7.05 11.76 6.83
C LYS A 80 -5.88 11.62 7.78
N ASP A 81 -4.69 12.06 7.36
CA ASP A 81 -3.48 12.05 8.18
C ASP A 81 -3.63 12.94 9.41
N GLU A 82 -4.20 14.14 9.26
CA GLU A 82 -4.51 15.03 10.39
C GLU A 82 -5.49 14.38 11.38
N VAL A 83 -6.56 13.75 10.88
CA VAL A 83 -7.54 13.05 11.72
C VAL A 83 -6.89 11.88 12.44
N LEU A 84 -6.07 11.09 11.74
CA LEU A 84 -5.36 9.95 12.31
C LEU A 84 -4.36 10.40 13.38
N THR A 85 -3.62 11.48 13.12
CA THR A 85 -2.66 12.07 14.07
C THR A 85 -3.36 12.49 15.36
N LYS A 86 -4.52 13.17 15.25
CA LYS A 86 -5.34 13.54 16.42
C LYS A 86 -5.82 12.30 17.19
N LYS A 87 -6.22 11.24 16.48
CA LYS A 87 -6.65 9.98 17.09
C LYS A 87 -5.51 9.27 17.82
N ILE A 88 -4.30 9.25 17.24
CA ILE A 88 -3.09 8.70 17.86
C ILE A 88 -2.78 9.47 19.15
N ALA A 89 -2.76 10.80 19.09
CA ALA A 89 -2.52 11.64 20.25
C ALA A 89 -3.57 11.40 21.36
N TRP A 90 -4.84 11.24 20.98
CA TRP A 90 -5.90 10.89 21.92
C TRP A 90 -5.67 9.53 22.59
N PHE A 91 -5.32 8.49 21.82
CA PHE A 91 -5.01 7.17 22.38
C PHE A 91 -3.78 7.19 23.28
N GLN A 92 -2.74 7.93 22.92
CA GLN A 92 -1.55 8.11 23.75
C GLN A 92 -1.90 8.78 25.07
N ALA A 93 -2.63 9.90 25.05
CA ALA A 93 -3.08 10.56 26.27
C ALA A 93 -4.00 9.68 27.12
N LYS A 94 -4.90 8.91 26.48
CA LYS A 94 -5.78 7.97 27.17
C LYS A 94 -5.01 6.84 27.83
N ARG A 95 -4.04 6.25 27.11
CA ARG A 95 -3.10 5.25 27.66
C ARG A 95 -2.38 5.84 28.87
N ASP A 96 -1.75 7.01 28.72
CA ASP A 96 -0.95 7.61 29.78
C ASP A 96 -1.80 7.94 31.02
N SER A 97 -3.04 8.38 30.83
CA SER A 97 -3.99 8.57 31.93
C SER A 97 -4.35 7.27 32.63
N LEU A 98 -4.64 6.19 31.89
CA LEU A 98 -4.99 4.91 32.48
C LEU A 98 -3.80 4.25 33.20
N MET A 99 -2.60 4.43 32.67
CA MET A 99 -1.37 3.85 33.22
C MET A 99 -0.98 4.44 34.58
N LYS A 100 -1.44 5.65 34.94
CA LYS A 100 -1.14 6.27 36.24
C LYS A 100 -1.71 5.48 37.42
N ASP A 101 -2.92 4.96 37.28
CA ASP A 101 -3.64 4.24 38.33
C ASP A 101 -3.70 2.73 38.07
N ALA A 102 -2.98 2.24 37.05
CA ALA A 102 -3.02 0.86 36.63
C ALA A 102 -2.27 -0.05 37.62
N GLN A 103 -2.95 -1.11 38.05
CA GLN A 103 -2.30 -2.23 38.75
C GLN A 103 -1.66 -3.16 37.72
N LEU A 104 -0.49 -2.78 37.22
CA LEU A 104 0.19 -3.49 36.12
C LEU A 104 0.40 -4.97 36.42
N ASP A 105 0.81 -5.32 37.63
CA ASP A 105 1.02 -6.72 38.02
C ASP A 105 -0.26 -7.55 37.90
N ARG A 106 -1.41 -6.98 38.27
CA ARG A 106 -2.71 -7.64 38.14
C ARG A 106 -3.12 -7.81 36.69
N LEU A 107 -2.93 -6.77 35.87
CA LEU A 107 -3.24 -6.82 34.43
C LEU A 107 -2.35 -7.81 33.70
N GLN A 108 -1.06 -7.86 34.05
CA GLN A 108 -0.11 -8.84 33.52
C GLN A 108 -0.53 -10.26 33.89
N ALA A 109 -0.83 -10.52 35.16
CA ALA A 109 -1.30 -11.84 35.61
C ALA A 109 -2.60 -12.29 34.91
N GLU A 110 -3.49 -11.35 34.58
CA GLU A 110 -4.68 -11.62 33.78
C GLU A 110 -4.36 -11.93 32.31
N ALA A 111 -3.47 -11.16 31.68
CA ALA A 111 -3.02 -11.44 30.32
C ALA A 111 -2.30 -12.80 30.23
N ASP A 112 -1.44 -13.12 31.20
CA ASP A 112 -0.73 -14.39 31.27
C ASP A 112 -1.69 -15.57 31.45
N ARG A 113 -2.74 -15.41 32.26
CA ARG A 113 -3.80 -16.42 32.40
C ARG A 113 -4.49 -16.69 31.06
N ILE A 114 -4.87 -15.65 30.32
CA ILE A 114 -5.48 -15.79 28.99
C ILE A 114 -4.52 -16.48 28.03
N LEU A 115 -3.23 -16.10 28.06
CA LEU A 115 -2.21 -16.72 27.22
C LEU A 115 -2.05 -18.21 27.53
N MET A 116 -2.03 -18.59 28.81
CA MET A 116 -1.98 -19.99 29.23
C MET A 116 -3.22 -20.78 28.76
N GLU A 117 -4.42 -20.19 28.84
CA GLU A 117 -5.65 -20.81 28.35
C GLU A 117 -5.60 -21.03 26.83
N VAL A 118 -5.16 -20.02 26.07
CA VAL A 118 -5.03 -20.12 24.61
C VAL A 118 -3.98 -21.17 24.23
N GLU A 119 -2.80 -21.17 24.86
CA GLU A 119 -1.73 -22.13 24.57
C GLU A 119 -2.15 -23.56 24.94
N ALA A 120 -2.89 -23.75 26.04
CA ALA A 120 -3.41 -25.06 26.42
C ALA A 120 -4.39 -25.65 25.38
N THR A 121 -5.05 -24.80 24.58
CA THR A 121 -5.95 -25.21 23.49
C THR A 121 -5.30 -25.23 22.11
N ARG A 122 -3.99 -24.99 22.02
CA ARG A 122 -3.26 -24.93 20.75
C ARG A 122 -3.22 -26.29 20.06
N ASP A 123 -3.82 -26.37 18.88
CA ASP A 123 -3.79 -27.56 18.02
C ASP A 123 -2.64 -27.47 17.00
N MET A 124 -1.69 -28.39 17.09
CA MET A 124 -0.57 -28.53 16.16
C MET A 124 -0.68 -29.78 15.28
N SER A 125 -1.83 -30.47 15.30
CA SER A 125 -2.07 -31.69 14.52
C SER A 125 -2.39 -31.41 13.05
N GLN A 126 -2.74 -30.17 12.71
CA GLN A 126 -3.18 -29.76 11.38
C GLN A 126 -2.05 -29.13 10.57
N SER A 127 -1.99 -29.44 9.28
CA SER A 127 -1.08 -28.80 8.33
C SER A 127 -1.90 -27.90 7.40
N ILE A 128 -1.95 -26.60 7.70
CA ILE A 128 -2.64 -25.64 6.86
C ILE A 128 -1.69 -25.12 5.79
N VAL A 129 -2.07 -25.26 4.51
CA VAL A 129 -1.31 -24.75 3.37
C VAL A 129 -2.01 -23.53 2.81
N HIS A 130 -1.31 -22.41 2.74
CA HIS A 130 -1.74 -21.22 2.01
C HIS A 130 -1.06 -21.20 0.64
N VAL A 131 -1.86 -21.03 -0.42
CA VAL A 131 -1.40 -20.89 -1.79
C VAL A 131 -1.75 -19.49 -2.28
N ASP A 132 -0.78 -18.80 -2.86
CA ASP A 132 -0.91 -17.46 -3.45
C ASP A 132 -0.18 -17.46 -4.80
N MET A 133 -0.88 -17.11 -5.89
CA MET A 133 -0.29 -17.09 -7.22
C MET A 133 0.55 -15.84 -7.48
N ASP A 134 1.83 -16.07 -7.80
CA ASP A 134 2.80 -15.03 -8.11
C ASP A 134 2.33 -14.03 -9.17
N ALA A 135 2.13 -12.79 -8.75
CA ALA A 135 1.75 -11.67 -9.62
C ALA A 135 0.62 -12.04 -10.60
N PHE A 136 -0.41 -12.74 -10.11
CA PHE A 136 -1.35 -13.53 -10.90
C PHE A 136 -1.76 -12.94 -12.26
N TYR A 137 -2.41 -11.76 -12.30
CA TYR A 137 -2.87 -11.22 -13.58
C TYR A 137 -1.71 -10.89 -14.54
N ALA A 138 -0.55 -10.44 -14.03
CA ALA A 138 0.62 -10.21 -14.86
C ALA A 138 1.18 -11.53 -15.40
N SER A 139 1.21 -12.59 -14.59
CA SER A 139 1.64 -13.92 -15.02
C SER A 139 0.70 -14.50 -16.10
N VAL A 140 -0.61 -14.29 -15.95
CA VAL A 140 -1.61 -14.70 -16.94
C VAL A 140 -1.46 -13.92 -18.26
N GLU A 141 -1.28 -12.60 -18.20
CA GLU A 141 -1.04 -11.79 -19.41
C GLU A 141 0.32 -12.13 -20.06
N THR A 142 1.36 -12.45 -19.29
CA THR A 142 2.65 -12.92 -19.84
C THR A 142 2.53 -14.27 -20.53
N LYS A 143 1.67 -15.17 -20.01
CA LYS A 143 1.37 -16.45 -20.66
C LYS A 143 0.62 -16.25 -21.98
N ARG A 144 -0.28 -15.27 -22.04
CA ARG A 144 -1.05 -14.93 -23.24
C ARG A 144 -0.22 -14.21 -24.30
N ASP A 145 0.59 -13.25 -23.88
CA ASP A 145 1.51 -12.49 -24.73
C ASP A 145 2.96 -12.65 -24.22
N PRO A 146 3.71 -13.63 -24.77
CA PRO A 146 5.10 -13.87 -24.40
C PRO A 146 6.04 -12.66 -24.63
N SER A 147 5.63 -11.67 -25.42
CA SER A 147 6.43 -10.47 -25.68
C SER A 147 6.56 -9.56 -24.45
N LEU A 148 5.73 -9.76 -23.43
CA LEU A 148 5.77 -9.03 -22.15
C LEU A 148 6.85 -9.56 -21.19
N LYS A 149 7.37 -10.76 -21.43
CA LYS A 149 8.38 -11.38 -20.55
C LYS A 149 9.64 -10.50 -20.47
N GLY A 150 10.11 -10.22 -19.25
CA GLY A 150 11.29 -9.39 -19.03
C GLY A 150 11.05 -7.90 -19.21
N LYS A 151 9.81 -7.45 -19.42
CA LYS A 151 9.46 -6.02 -19.57
C LYS A 151 8.71 -5.53 -18.34
N ALA A 152 8.94 -4.27 -17.98
CA ALA A 152 8.17 -3.61 -16.94
C ALA A 152 6.76 -3.28 -17.46
N PHE A 153 5.76 -4.00 -16.97
CA PHE A 153 4.36 -3.72 -17.24
C PHE A 153 3.46 -3.82 -16.02
N GLY A 154 2.30 -3.16 -16.09
CA GLY A 154 1.22 -3.22 -15.13
C GLY A 154 -0.09 -3.58 -15.81
N VAL A 155 -0.98 -4.24 -15.08
CA VAL A 155 -2.32 -4.60 -15.57
C VAL A 155 -3.34 -3.69 -14.91
N GLY A 156 -4.21 -3.05 -15.68
CA GLY A 156 -5.25 -2.15 -15.20
C GLY A 156 -5.64 -1.09 -16.21
N GLY A 157 -6.18 0.02 -15.69
CA GLY A 157 -6.54 1.20 -16.49
C GLY A 157 -6.92 2.35 -15.58
N GLY A 158 -6.16 3.45 -15.61
CA GLY A 158 -6.26 4.54 -14.63
C GLY A 158 -5.70 4.19 -13.24
N VAL A 159 -6.02 3.00 -12.71
CA VAL A 159 -5.40 2.40 -11.52
C VAL A 159 -4.91 1.00 -11.87
N LEU A 160 -3.71 0.66 -11.43
CA LEU A 160 -3.12 -0.67 -11.65
C LEU A 160 -3.71 -1.68 -10.67
N THR A 161 -4.20 -2.80 -11.18
CA THR A 161 -4.65 -3.95 -10.39
C THR A 161 -3.47 -4.80 -9.94
N THR A 162 -2.47 -4.97 -10.81
CA THR A 162 -1.19 -5.62 -10.45
C THR A 162 -0.03 -5.05 -11.26
N ALA A 163 1.18 -5.43 -10.88
CA ALA A 163 2.42 -5.08 -11.57
C ALA A 163 3.32 -6.31 -11.67
N SER A 164 3.98 -6.44 -12.84
CA SER A 164 5.07 -7.39 -13.09
C SER A 164 6.21 -7.19 -12.10
N TYR A 165 7.01 -8.23 -11.86
CA TYR A 165 8.17 -8.14 -10.99
C TYR A 165 9.19 -7.11 -11.50
N GLU A 166 9.36 -7.02 -12.81
CA GLU A 166 10.20 -6.03 -13.48
C GLU A 166 9.73 -4.60 -13.16
N ALA A 167 8.43 -4.33 -13.18
CA ALA A 167 7.89 -3.02 -12.81
C ALA A 167 8.01 -2.73 -11.30
N ARG A 168 7.92 -3.76 -10.44
CA ARG A 168 8.07 -3.61 -8.98
C ARG A 168 9.47 -3.13 -8.58
N THR A 169 10.50 -3.41 -9.36
CA THR A 169 11.85 -2.87 -9.11
C THR A 169 11.89 -1.33 -9.16
N TYR A 170 10.97 -0.69 -9.89
CA TYR A 170 10.80 0.76 -9.94
C TYR A 170 9.80 1.31 -8.90
N GLY A 171 9.25 0.45 -8.04
CA GLY A 171 8.24 0.82 -7.04
C GLY A 171 6.79 0.75 -7.53
N VAL A 172 6.56 0.37 -8.79
CA VAL A 172 5.21 0.21 -9.35
C VAL A 172 4.50 -0.98 -8.70
N ARG A 173 3.24 -0.81 -8.31
CA ARG A 173 2.48 -1.81 -7.55
C ARG A 173 0.97 -1.66 -7.75
N SER A 174 0.22 -2.67 -7.30
CA SER A 174 -1.24 -2.64 -7.25
C SER A 174 -1.78 -1.47 -6.43
N GLY A 175 -2.93 -0.94 -6.84
CA GLY A 175 -3.59 0.21 -6.21
C GLY A 175 -2.94 1.56 -6.54
N MET A 176 -1.85 1.57 -7.31
CA MET A 176 -1.20 2.79 -7.77
C MET A 176 -1.91 3.36 -9.00
N ALA A 177 -2.12 4.67 -9.02
CA ALA A 177 -2.63 5.36 -10.20
C ALA A 177 -1.64 5.28 -11.36
N GLU A 178 -2.12 5.06 -12.57
CA GLU A 178 -1.31 4.86 -13.77
C GLU A 178 -0.36 6.03 -14.02
N PHE A 179 -0.84 7.27 -13.88
CA PHE A 179 0.00 8.45 -14.10
C PHE A 179 1.18 8.53 -13.11
N VAL A 180 1.00 8.06 -11.88
CA VAL A 180 2.07 7.97 -10.87
C VAL A 180 3.03 6.83 -11.23
N ALA A 181 2.49 5.68 -11.63
CA ALA A 181 3.31 4.54 -12.06
C ALA A 181 4.21 4.90 -13.25
N ARG A 182 3.70 5.69 -14.21
CA ARG A 182 4.49 6.21 -15.34
C ARG A 182 5.56 7.24 -14.93
N LYS A 183 5.38 7.95 -13.82
CA LYS A 183 6.43 8.82 -13.27
C LYS A 183 7.58 8.01 -12.66
N LEU A 184 7.27 6.89 -12.02
CA LEU A 184 8.26 5.96 -11.48
C LEU A 184 8.95 5.13 -12.57
N CYS A 185 8.19 4.70 -13.57
CA CYS A 185 8.67 3.89 -14.69
C CYS A 185 8.16 4.51 -16.02
N PRO A 186 8.93 5.42 -16.65
CA PRO A 186 8.50 6.10 -17.88
C PRO A 186 8.20 5.17 -19.07
N HIS A 187 8.86 4.01 -19.10
CA HIS A 187 8.70 2.99 -20.14
C HIS A 187 7.67 1.90 -19.77
N LEU A 188 6.85 2.13 -18.73
CA LEU A 188 5.84 1.17 -18.27
C LEU A 188 4.81 0.87 -19.37
N ILE A 189 4.66 -0.41 -19.67
CA ILE A 189 3.58 -0.92 -20.52
C ILE A 189 2.34 -1.11 -19.64
N VAL A 190 1.18 -0.66 -20.11
CA VAL A 190 -0.09 -0.85 -19.39
C VAL A 190 -0.99 -1.75 -20.23
N VAL A 191 -1.39 -2.87 -19.62
CA VAL A 191 -2.23 -3.89 -20.24
C VAL A 191 -3.63 -3.79 -19.61
N SER A 192 -4.66 -3.72 -20.44
CA SER A 192 -6.05 -3.70 -19.97
C SER A 192 -6.43 -4.99 -19.24
N ASN A 193 -7.32 -4.89 -18.25
CA ASN A 193 -7.83 -6.05 -17.54
C ASN A 193 -8.65 -6.98 -18.46
N ASN A 194 -8.39 -8.30 -18.37
CA ASN A 194 -9.19 -9.34 -18.98
C ASN A 194 -9.68 -10.34 -17.92
N PHE A 195 -10.81 -10.05 -17.28
CA PHE A 195 -11.29 -10.83 -16.14
C PHE A 195 -11.71 -12.26 -16.50
N ASP A 196 -12.26 -12.48 -17.69
CA ASP A 196 -12.64 -13.83 -18.12
C ASP A 196 -11.42 -14.75 -18.17
N LEU A 197 -10.30 -14.25 -18.71
CA LEU A 197 -9.02 -14.95 -18.74
C LEU A 197 -8.50 -15.29 -17.33
N TYR A 198 -8.64 -14.36 -16.38
CA TYR A 198 -8.18 -14.56 -15.00
C TYR A 198 -9.06 -15.57 -14.26
N ILE A 199 -10.38 -15.52 -14.46
CA ILE A 199 -11.32 -16.46 -13.90
C ILE A 199 -11.04 -17.87 -14.42
N ASP A 200 -10.78 -18.03 -15.72
CA ASP A 200 -10.50 -19.34 -16.29
C ASP A 200 -9.15 -19.89 -15.85
N ALA A 201 -8.12 -19.05 -15.74
CA ALA A 201 -6.83 -19.44 -15.16
C ALA A 201 -6.98 -19.88 -13.69
N SER A 202 -7.79 -19.16 -12.90
CA SER A 202 -8.09 -19.49 -11.50
C SER A 202 -8.80 -20.84 -11.39
N LYS A 203 -9.79 -21.11 -12.25
CA LYS A 203 -10.46 -22.42 -12.32
C LYS A 203 -9.47 -23.54 -12.60
N SER A 204 -8.55 -23.37 -13.55
CA SER A 204 -7.54 -24.38 -13.83
C SER A 204 -6.63 -24.68 -12.64
N VAL A 205 -6.23 -23.65 -11.88
CA VAL A 205 -5.41 -23.86 -10.67
C VAL A 205 -6.23 -24.50 -9.56
N ARG A 206 -7.46 -24.04 -9.35
CA ARG A 206 -8.41 -24.67 -8.41
C ARG A 206 -8.63 -26.13 -8.73
N GLU A 207 -8.81 -26.47 -10.00
CA GLU A 207 -8.92 -27.85 -10.45
C GLU A 207 -7.68 -28.65 -10.05
N VAL A 208 -6.46 -28.16 -10.28
CA VAL A 208 -5.25 -28.86 -9.84
C VAL A 208 -5.20 -29.03 -8.32
N LEU A 209 -5.59 -28.01 -7.55
CA LEU A 209 -5.62 -28.06 -6.08
C LEU A 209 -6.69 -29.02 -5.54
N MET A 210 -7.79 -29.22 -6.28
CA MET A 210 -8.85 -30.17 -5.95
C MET A 210 -8.64 -31.57 -6.57
N GLN A 211 -7.82 -31.69 -7.63
CA GLN A 211 -7.75 -32.89 -8.46
C GLN A 211 -7.00 -34.04 -7.78
N VAL A 212 -7.67 -35.20 -7.80
CA VAL A 212 -7.07 -36.53 -7.71
C VAL A 212 -6.50 -36.89 -9.09
N ARG A 213 -5.22 -37.28 -9.21
CA ARG A 213 -4.59 -37.66 -10.48
C ARG A 213 -5.38 -38.77 -11.21
N PRO A 214 -5.64 -38.66 -12.53
CA PRO A 214 -6.22 -39.75 -13.31
C PRO A 214 -5.23 -40.92 -13.41
N GLY A 215 -5.63 -42.12 -13.00
CA GLY A 215 -4.83 -43.34 -13.12
C GLY A 215 -4.34 -43.98 -11.81
N GLN A 216 -4.62 -43.37 -10.65
CA GLN A 216 -4.46 -44.05 -9.36
C GLN A 216 -5.76 -44.77 -9.00
N THR A 217 -5.69 -46.11 -8.90
CA THR A 217 -6.78 -46.99 -8.48
C THR A 217 -7.49 -46.47 -7.23
N THR A 218 -8.81 -46.38 -7.36
CA THR A 218 -9.98 -46.17 -6.50
C THR A 218 -9.90 -46.42 -4.96
N LEU A 219 -8.78 -46.22 -4.29
CA LEU A 219 -8.68 -46.34 -2.82
C LEU A 219 -7.97 -45.16 -2.12
N LEU A 220 -7.63 -44.09 -2.85
CA LEU A 220 -7.10 -42.85 -2.27
C LEU A 220 -7.94 -41.66 -2.75
N ARG A 221 -8.86 -41.24 -1.87
CA ARG A 221 -9.64 -39.99 -1.92
C ARG A 221 -8.74 -38.77 -2.17
N SER A 222 -9.31 -37.65 -2.63
CA SER A 222 -8.78 -36.26 -2.56
C SER A 222 -7.26 -36.14 -2.37
N GLN A 223 -6.47 -35.80 -3.40
CA GLN A 223 -5.00 -35.76 -3.22
C GLN A 223 -4.51 -34.62 -2.32
N TYR A 224 -5.26 -33.54 -2.14
CA TYR A 224 -4.91 -32.43 -1.25
C TYR A 224 -6.07 -32.04 -0.33
N ASP A 225 -7.09 -31.31 -0.81
CA ASP A 225 -8.25 -30.93 0.02
C ASP A 225 -9.51 -30.67 -0.84
N GLU A 226 -10.57 -31.46 -0.62
CA GLU A 226 -11.89 -31.27 -1.24
C GLU A 226 -12.62 -30.01 -0.72
N ASN A 227 -12.23 -29.51 0.46
CA ASN A 227 -12.79 -28.33 1.12
C ASN A 227 -11.92 -27.07 0.92
N LEU A 228 -11.12 -27.04 -0.15
CA LEU A 228 -10.32 -25.87 -0.55
C LEU A 228 -11.12 -24.56 -0.38
N MET A 229 -10.62 -23.69 0.50
CA MET A 229 -11.23 -22.39 0.77
C MET A 229 -10.53 -21.31 -0.04
N MET A 230 -11.15 -20.90 -1.15
CA MET A 230 -10.64 -19.78 -1.97
C MET A 230 -10.94 -18.44 -1.29
N ALA A 231 -9.92 -17.62 -1.09
CA ALA A 231 -10.03 -16.25 -0.56
C ALA A 231 -10.19 -15.21 -1.69
N SER A 232 -9.60 -15.48 -2.86
CA SER A 232 -9.69 -14.66 -4.07
C SER A 232 -9.62 -15.55 -5.32
N LEU A 233 -9.35 -14.98 -6.50
CA LEU A 233 -9.03 -15.76 -7.69
C LEU A 233 -7.63 -16.41 -7.61
N ASP A 234 -6.74 -15.85 -6.80
CA ASP A 234 -5.33 -16.23 -6.69
C ASP A 234 -4.86 -16.79 -5.36
N GLU A 235 -5.70 -16.71 -4.33
CA GLU A 235 -5.34 -17.13 -2.98
C GLU A 235 -6.34 -18.15 -2.44
N GLY A 236 -5.83 -19.16 -1.73
CA GLY A 236 -6.65 -20.18 -1.10
C GLY A 236 -5.94 -20.95 0.01
N TYR A 237 -6.74 -21.61 0.85
CA TYR A 237 -6.27 -22.40 1.98
C TYR A 237 -6.70 -23.86 1.84
N LEU A 238 -5.77 -24.77 2.11
CA LEU A 238 -5.98 -26.21 2.20
C LEU A 238 -5.68 -26.67 3.62
N LYS A 239 -6.38 -27.70 4.07
CA LYS A 239 -6.25 -28.29 5.40
C LYS A 239 -5.91 -29.79 5.34
#